data_AF-A0A2V6TG09-F1
#
_entry.id   AF-A0A2V6TG09-F1
#
_cell.length_a   1.000
_cell.length_b   1.000
_cell.length_c   1.000
_cell.angle_alpha   90.00
_cell.angle_beta   90.00
_cell.angle_gamma   90.00
#
_symmetry.space_group_name_H-M   'P 1'
#
loop_
_entity.id
_entity.type
_entity.pdbx_description
1 polymer ?
#
loop_
_entity_poly.entity_id
_entity_poly.type
_entity_poly.pdbx_seq_one_letter_code
_entity_poly.pdbx_strand_id
1 'polypeptide(L)' 'MTDPDFLDELVRDPGATLADYVLSDDERAMVVQALGRVGQAPTAERARAAKAVLMKRWAM' A
#
# COMPACT_ATOMS: atom_id res chain seq x y z
N MET A 1 10.68 7.80 -5.39
CA MET A 1 11.39 6.76 -4.63
C MET A 1 10.45 6.38 -3.51
N THR A 2 9.85 5.17 -3.54
CA THR A 2 8.90 4.76 -2.50
C THR A 2 9.69 4.55 -1.22
N ASP A 3 9.31 5.27 -0.17
CA ASP A 3 9.91 5.12 1.14
C ASP A 3 9.63 3.70 1.66
N PRO A 4 10.66 2.86 1.86
CA PRO A 4 10.48 1.49 2.31
C PRO A 4 9.95 1.43 3.75
N ASP A 5 10.31 2.40 4.60
CA ASP A 5 9.89 2.44 5.99
C ASP A 5 8.39 2.78 6.07
N PHE A 6 7.92 3.66 5.18
CA PHE A 6 6.49 3.95 5.02
C PHE A 6 5.67 2.71 4.62
N LEU A 7 6.20 1.87 3.73
CA LEU A 7 5.48 0.66 3.30
C LEU A 7 5.39 -0.37 4.43
N ASP A 8 6.46 -0.53 5.21
CA ASP A 8 6.46 -1.43 6.35
C ASP A 8 5.48 -0.95 7.44
N GLU A 9 5.41 0.36 7.69
CA GLU A 9 4.45 0.95 8.62
C GLU A 9 3.01 0.83 8.10
N LEU A 10 2.79 1.10 6.81
CA LEU A 10 1.49 0.97 6.15
C LEU A 10 0.96 -0.48 6.16
N VAL A 11 1.83 -1.48 6.03
CA VAL A 11 1.45 -2.90 6.15
C VAL A 11 1.17 -3.28 7.60
N ARG A 12 1.88 -2.68 8.56
CA ARG A 12 1.74 -2.96 9.99
C ARG A 12 0.48 -2.36 10.60
N ASP A 13 0.18 -1.09 10.31
CA ASP A 13 -1.00 -0.38 10.80
C ASP A 13 -1.54 0.59 9.73
N PRO A 14 -2.30 0.08 8.76
CA PRO A 14 -2.86 0.92 7.70
C PRO A 14 -3.81 1.99 8.23
N GLY A 15 -4.45 1.76 9.38
CA GLY A 15 -5.39 2.71 9.97
C GLY A 15 -4.66 3.94 10.49
N ALA A 16 -3.60 3.73 11.29
CA ALA A 16 -2.78 4.80 11.81
C ALA A 16 -2.00 5.53 10.71
N THR A 17 -1.35 4.78 9.80
CA THR A 17 -0.55 5.40 8.72
C THR A 17 -1.42 6.25 7.79
N LEU A 18 -2.65 5.84 7.50
CA LEU A 18 -3.54 6.59 6.60
C LEU A 18 -4.29 7.74 7.32
N ALA A 19 -4.28 7.81 8.65
CA ALA A 19 -5.02 8.82 9.42
C ALA A 19 -4.56 10.24 9.10
N ASP A 20 -3.25 10.42 8.86
CA ASP A 20 -2.65 11.71 8.51
C ASP A 20 -2.93 12.15 7.06
N TYR A 21 -3.54 11.27 6.27
CA TYR A 21 -3.88 11.54 4.87
C TYR A 21 -5.37 11.89 4.73
N VAL A 22 -5.62 12.92 3.91
CA VAL A 22 -6.97 13.30 3.49
C VAL A 22 -7.44 12.33 2.41
N LEU A 23 -7.87 11.15 2.87
CA LEU A 23 -8.49 10.12 2.04
C LEU A 23 -9.98 10.06 2.36
N SER A 24 -10.80 9.92 1.33
CA SER A 24 -12.18 9.47 1.47
C SER A 24 -12.22 8.03 1.99
N ASP A 25 -13.36 7.63 2.54
CA ASP A 25 -13.55 6.27 3.06
C ASP A 25 -13.35 5.22 1.96
N ASP A 26 -13.77 5.52 0.73
CA ASP A 26 -13.58 4.67 -0.44
C ASP A 26 -12.09 4.51 -0.81
N GLU A 27 -11.32 5.60 -0.74
CA GLU A 27 -9.88 5.57 -0.97
C GLU A 27 -9.14 4.78 0.11
N ARG A 28 -9.53 4.93 1.38
CA ARG A 28 -8.98 4.11 2.47
C ARG A 28 -9.30 2.63 2.27
N ALA A 29 -10.55 2.30 1.94
CA ALA A 29 -10.98 0.93 1.69
C ALA A 29 -10.20 0.29 0.52
N MET A 30 -9.95 1.08 -0.55
CA MET A 30 -9.14 0.66 -1.68
C MET A 30 -7.70 0.35 -1.30
N VAL A 31 -7.06 1.20 -0.49
CA VAL A 31 -5.69 0.99 -0.01
C VAL A 31 -5.62 -0.25 0.89
N VAL A 32 -6.54 -0.39 1.84
CA VAL A 32 -6.62 -1.57 2.73
C VAL A 32 -6.84 -2.86 1.93
N GLN A 33 -7.71 -2.85 0.92
CA GLN A 33 -7.94 -4.01 0.05
C GLN A 33 -6.68 -4.37 -0.75
N ALA A 34 -5.94 -3.38 -1.25
CA ALA A 34 -4.67 -3.60 -1.93
C ALA A 34 -3.63 -4.21 -0.98
N LEU A 35 -3.53 -3.72 0.25
CA LEU A 35 -2.64 -4.26 1.28
C LEU A 35 -3.02 -5.69 1.69
N GLY A 36 -4.30 -6.03 1.76
CA GLY A 36 -4.77 -7.39 2.04
C GLY A 36 -4.35 -8.40 0.95
N ARG A 37 -4.38 -8.00 -0.32
CA ARG A 37 -3.86 -8.81 -1.44
C ARG A 37 -2.34 -8.96 -1.39
N VAL A 38 -1.65 -7.90 -0.99
CA VAL A 38 -0.21 -7.94 -0.72
C VAL A 38 0.03 -8.94 0.40
N GLY A 39 -0.67 -8.82 1.54
CA GLY A 39 -0.76 -9.68 2.72
C GLY A 39 -1.00 -11.20 2.52
N GLN A 40 -1.04 -11.70 1.29
CA GLN A 40 -1.00 -13.13 0.96
C GLN A 40 0.25 -13.61 0.18
N ALA A 41 1.17 -12.72 -0.24
CA ALA A 41 2.43 -13.08 -0.91
C ALA A 41 3.66 -13.06 0.03
N PRO A 42 4.77 -13.77 -0.20
CA PRO A 42 5.95 -13.70 0.69
C PRO A 42 6.56 -12.28 0.73
N THR A 43 7.05 -11.85 1.90
CA THR A 43 7.36 -10.44 2.26
C THR A 43 8.32 -9.69 1.32
N ALA A 44 9.26 -10.37 0.66
CA ALA A 44 10.16 -9.74 -0.33
C ALA A 44 9.54 -9.58 -1.73
N GLU A 45 8.55 -10.42 -2.06
CA GLU A 45 7.84 -10.40 -3.35
C GLU A 45 6.66 -9.41 -3.31
N ARG A 46 6.08 -9.22 -2.12
CA ARG A 46 5.07 -8.20 -1.78
C ARG A 46 5.45 -6.79 -2.21
N ALA A 47 6.60 -6.29 -1.74
CA ALA A 47 7.05 -4.93 -2.02
C ALA A 47 7.31 -4.72 -3.53
N ARG A 48 7.83 -5.75 -4.22
CA ARG A 48 8.00 -5.72 -5.69
C ARG A 48 6.67 -5.71 -6.43
N ALA A 49 5.71 -6.54 -6.03
CA ALA A 49 4.40 -6.60 -6.66
C ALA A 49 3.61 -5.30 -6.45
N ALA A 50 3.60 -4.75 -5.23
CA ALA A 50 2.97 -3.47 -4.92
C ALA A 50 3.57 -2.32 -5.73
N LYS A 51 4.91 -2.24 -5.80
CA LYS A 51 5.61 -1.24 -6.62
C LYS A 51 5.28 -1.37 -8.10
N ALA A 52 5.19 -2.59 -8.64
CA ALA A 52 4.85 -2.82 -10.04
C ALA A 52 3.43 -2.37 -10.38
N VAL A 53 2.45 -2.65 -9.50
CA VAL A 53 1.05 -2.24 -9.69
C VAL A 53 0.91 -0.71 -9.62
N LEU A 54 1.57 -0.07 -8.64
CA LEU A 54 1.54 1.38 -8.48
C LEU A 54 2.20 2.09 -9.69
N MET A 55 3.36 1.63 -10.14
CA MET A 55 4.05 2.22 -11.30
C MET A 55 3.27 2.06 -12.61
N LYS A 56 2.63 0.90 -12.83
CA LYS A 56 1.83 0.66 -14.03
C LYS A 56 0.59 1.58 -14.11
N ARG A 57 0.02 1.96 -12.97
CA ARG A 57 -1.14 2.87 -12.93
C ARG A 57 -0.80 4.35 -13.09
N TRP A 58 0.45 4.73 -12.86
CA TRP A 58 0.91 6.13 -12.95
C TRP A 58 1.61 6.44 -14.28
N ALA A 59 1.95 5.41 -15.05
CA ALA A 59 2.51 5.54 -16.40
C ALA A 59 1.43 5.70 -17.50
N MET A 60 0.18 5.93 -17.11
CA MET A 60 -0.97 6.19 -17.98
C MET A 60 -1.65 7.47 -17.53
#